data_AF-A0A2J0MNM4-F1
#
_entry.id   AF-A0A2J0MNM4-F1
#
_cell.length_a   1.000
_cell.length_b   1.000
_cell.length_c   1.000
_cell.angle_alpha   90.00
_cell.angle_beta   90.00
_cell.angle_gamma   90.00
#
_symmetry.space_group_name_H-M   'P 1'
#
loop_
_entity.id
_entity.type
_entity.pdbx_description
1 polymer ?
#
loop_
_entity_poly.entity_id
_entity_poly.type
_entity_poly.pdbx_seq_one_letter_code
_entity_poly.pdbx_strand_id
1 'polypeptide(L)'
;YKNIRELVMSYFHEYFLDNGKKTLRSYSKPLNLNIFGRCWEVEEKDLWKIDRELDKIKHYNIAPKIVFKNLRKAEKIEIKAGKIIEFKK
;
A
#
# COMPACT_ATOMS: atom_id res chain seq x y z
N TYR A 1 -6.97 4.18 14.55
CA TYR A 1 -5.67 3.48 14.65
C TYR A 1 -4.79 4.18 15.65
N LYS A 2 -4.04 3.45 16.48
CA LYS A 2 -3.14 4.00 17.51
C LYS A 2 -1.74 4.33 16.98
N ASN A 3 -1.36 3.74 15.86
CA ASN A 3 -0.06 3.98 15.21
C ASN A 3 -0.16 3.76 13.70
N ILE A 4 0.88 4.18 12.97
CA ILE A 4 0.96 4.05 11.51
C ILE A 4 0.89 2.59 11.06
N ARG A 5 1.49 1.67 11.83
CA ARG A 5 1.44 0.25 11.50
C ARG A 5 0.00 -0.28 11.50
N GLU A 6 -0.81 0.11 12.47
CA GLU A 6 -2.22 -0.26 12.53
C GLU A 6 -3.02 0.32 11.35
N LEU A 7 -2.74 1.57 10.97
CA LEU A 7 -3.33 2.18 9.78
C LEU A 7 -2.95 1.39 8.52
N VAL A 8 -1.67 1.07 8.32
CA VAL A 8 -1.23 0.26 7.18
C VAL A 8 -1.89 -1.13 7.19
N MET A 9 -2.02 -1.74 8.37
CA MET A 9 -2.62 -3.06 8.51
C MET A 9 -4.12 -3.08 8.19
N SER A 10 -4.85 -1.96 8.28
CA SER A 10 -6.26 -1.94 7.88
C SER A 10 -6.45 -2.22 6.40
N TYR A 11 -5.50 -1.80 5.58
CA TYR A 11 -5.50 -2.06 4.14
C TYR A 11 -5.00 -3.47 3.77
N PHE A 12 -4.53 -4.28 4.73
CA PHE A 12 -3.91 -5.58 4.44
C PHE A 12 -4.80 -6.53 3.61
N HIS A 13 -6.12 -6.41 3.74
CA HIS A 13 -7.09 -7.22 3.02
C HIS A 13 -7.25 -6.81 1.55
N GLU A 14 -6.91 -5.58 1.18
CA GLU A 14 -7.01 -5.04 -0.19
C GLU A 14 -5.78 -5.40 -1.05
N TYR A 15 -4.62 -5.58 -0.42
CA TYR A 15 -3.35 -5.84 -1.12
C TYR A 15 -3.15 -7.33 -1.41
N PHE A 16 -3.70 -7.80 -2.53
CA PHE A 16 -3.46 -9.14 -3.07
C PHE A 16 -3.46 -9.17 -4.61
N LEU A 17 -2.87 -10.22 -5.18
CA LEU A 17 -2.94 -10.51 -6.62
C LEU A 17 -4.14 -11.40 -6.94
N ASP A 18 -4.52 -11.48 -8.20
CA ASP A 18 -5.58 -12.37 -8.72
C ASP A 18 -5.43 -13.85 -8.34
N ASN A 19 -4.20 -14.30 -8.07
CA ASN A 19 -3.92 -15.66 -7.57
C ASN A 19 -4.07 -15.81 -6.04
N GLY A 20 -4.57 -14.77 -5.37
CA GLY A 20 -4.78 -14.66 -3.93
C GLY A 20 -3.52 -14.38 -3.11
N LYS A 21 -2.34 -14.22 -3.71
CA LYS A 21 -1.11 -13.91 -2.97
C LYS A 21 -1.21 -12.51 -2.38
N LYS A 22 -1.26 -12.40 -1.05
CA LYS A 22 -1.22 -11.10 -0.33
C LYS A 22 0.13 -10.44 -0.51
N THR A 23 0.18 -9.14 -0.80
CA THR A 23 1.39 -8.42 -1.26
C THR A 23 1.90 -7.33 -0.33
N LEU A 24 1.12 -6.85 0.64
CA LEU A 24 1.62 -5.85 1.60
C LEU A 24 2.74 -6.45 2.47
N ARG A 25 3.92 -5.81 2.51
CA ARG A 25 5.12 -6.31 3.21
C ARG A 25 5.74 -5.31 4.16
N SER A 26 5.75 -4.04 3.78
CA SER A 26 6.39 -2.99 4.54
C SER A 26 5.72 -1.65 4.32
N TYR A 27 6.06 -0.70 5.18
CA TYR A 27 5.64 0.69 5.09
C TYR A 27 6.82 1.59 5.46
N SER A 28 6.89 2.79 4.89
CA SER A 28 7.90 3.78 5.21
C SER A 28 7.56 4.55 6.50
N LYS A 29 8.48 5.37 7.00
CA LYS A 29 8.07 6.52 7.84
C LYS A 29 7.19 7.48 7.01
N PRO A 30 6.35 8.30 7.65
CA PRO A 30 5.61 9.33 6.95
C PRO A 30 6.55 10.28 6.19
N LEU A 31 6.20 10.58 4.95
CA LEU A 31 6.83 11.61 4.14
C LEU A 31 6.05 12.91 4.29
N ASN A 32 6.72 13.99 4.67
CA ASN A 32 6.11 15.32 4.69
C ASN A 32 6.02 15.86 3.26
N LEU A 33 4.83 15.88 2.67
CA LEU A 33 4.62 16.31 1.28
C LEU A 33 4.77 17.82 1.07
N ASN A 34 4.79 18.63 2.14
CA ASN A 34 4.99 20.08 2.03
C ASN A 34 6.33 20.47 1.38
N ILE A 35 7.32 19.57 1.35
CA ILE A 35 8.62 19.81 0.73
C ILE A 35 8.56 19.86 -0.81
N PHE A 36 7.50 19.34 -1.43
CA PHE A 36 7.33 19.33 -2.88
C PHE A 36 6.57 20.55 -3.41
N GLY A 37 6.16 21.46 -2.52
CA GLY A 37 5.34 22.62 -2.85
C GLY A 37 3.85 22.30 -2.93
N ARG A 38 3.08 23.20 -3.54
CA ARG A 38 1.65 23.02 -3.82
C ARG A 38 1.49 22.49 -5.24
N CYS A 39 0.34 21.88 -5.54
CA CYS A 39 -0.07 21.35 -6.83
C CYS A 39 0.30 19.90 -7.12
N TRP A 40 1.12 19.23 -6.30
CA TRP A 40 1.36 17.79 -6.48
C TRP A 40 0.04 16.99 -6.36
N GLU A 41 -0.96 17.53 -5.69
CA GLU A 41 -2.29 16.90 -5.53
C GLU A 41 -3.12 16.89 -6.82
N VAL A 42 -2.87 17.84 -7.73
CA VAL A 42 -3.65 18.07 -8.96
C VAL A 42 -2.80 18.01 -10.23
N GLU A 43 -1.52 17.67 -10.09
CA GLU A 43 -0.59 17.58 -11.20
C GLU A 43 -0.97 16.39 -12.10
N GLU A 44 -1.14 16.64 -13.40
CA GLU A 44 -1.44 15.59 -14.37
C GLU A 44 -0.18 14.79 -14.76
N LYS A 45 1.00 15.37 -14.52
CA LYS A 45 2.30 14.74 -14.79
C LYS A 45 2.70 13.77 -13.70
N ASP A 46 3.57 12.83 -14.07
CA ASP A 46 4.13 11.86 -13.14
C ASP A 46 4.87 12.51 -11.96
N LEU A 47 4.52 12.10 -10.74
CA LEU A 47 5.09 12.59 -9.49
C LEU A 47 6.37 11.86 -9.09
N TRP A 48 7.26 11.56 -10.05
CA TRP A 48 8.50 10.78 -9.83
C TRP A 48 9.39 11.31 -8.70
N LYS A 49 9.30 12.61 -8.37
CA LYS A 49 10.04 13.20 -7.25
C LYS A 49 9.59 12.64 -5.90
N ILE A 50 8.28 12.42 -5.71
CA ILE A 50 7.71 11.91 -4.46
C ILE A 50 8.10 10.44 -4.29
N ASP A 51 7.94 9.65 -5.36
CA ASP A 51 8.30 8.24 -5.41
C ASP A 51 9.77 8.00 -5.02
N ARG A 52 10.70 8.74 -5.63
CA ARG A 52 12.13 8.67 -5.31
C ARG A 52 12.45 9.03 -3.87
N GLU A 53 11.72 9.95 -3.25
CA GLU A 53 11.92 10.28 -1.83
C GLU A 53 11.33 9.22 -0.92
N LEU A 54 10.17 8.62 -1.27
CA LEU A 54 9.60 7.50 -0.53
C LEU A 54 10.56 6.30 -0.51
N ASP A 55 11.18 5.97 -1.64
CA ASP A 55 12.12 4.85 -1.76
C ASP A 55 13.34 4.99 -0.85
N LYS A 56 13.81 6.21 -0.60
CA LYS A 56 14.93 6.50 0.30
C LYS A 56 14.57 6.35 1.77
N ILE A 57 13.30 6.50 2.13
CA ILE A 57 12.87 6.45 3.52
C ILE A 57 13.01 5.02 4.04
N LYS A 58 13.46 4.91 5.29
CA LYS A 58 13.53 3.61 5.98
C LYS A 58 12.15 2.95 6.01
N HIS A 59 12.09 1.74 5.45
CA HIS A 59 10.93 0.87 5.49
C HIS A 59 10.95 -0.07 6.69
N TYR A 60 9.76 -0.35 7.22
CA TYR A 60 9.51 -1.25 8.33
C TYR A 60 8.62 -2.38 7.86
N ASN A 61 9.00 -3.62 8.17
CA ASN A 61 8.15 -4.76 7.89
C ASN A 61 6.84 -4.67 8.70
N ILE A 62 5.70 -4.95 8.08
CA ILE A 62 4.41 -4.95 8.78
C ILE A 62 4.31 -6.12 9.77
N ALA A 63 5.05 -7.21 9.53
CA ALA A 63 5.07 -8.42 10.33
C ALA A 63 6.43 -9.15 10.22
N PRO A 64 6.74 -10.07 11.13
CA PRO A 64 7.93 -10.92 11.03
C PRO A 64 7.91 -11.84 9.79
N LYS A 65 9.10 -12.24 9.31
CA LYS A 65 9.25 -13.11 8.13
C LYS A 65 8.46 -14.42 8.22
N ILE A 66 8.33 -15.00 9.41
CA ILE A 66 7.58 -16.24 9.63
C ILE A 66 6.08 -16.06 9.32
N VAL A 67 5.52 -14.89 9.63
CA VAL A 67 4.13 -14.57 9.33
C VAL A 67 3.93 -14.52 7.82
N PHE A 68 4.85 -13.88 7.08
CA PHE A 68 4.77 -13.80 5.60
C PHE A 68 4.80 -15.17 4.91
N LYS A 69 5.52 -16.15 5.47
CA LYS A 69 5.57 -17.52 4.93
C LYS A 69 4.24 -18.26 5.12
N ASN A 70 3.49 -17.92 6.16
CA ASN A 70 2.29 -18.63 6.58
C ASN A 70 1.00 -17.85 6.29
N LEU A 71 1.05 -16.82 5.43
CA LEU A 71 -0.15 -16.06 5.07
C LEU A 71 -1.11 -16.93 4.28
N ARG A 72 -2.39 -16.91 4.69
CA ARG A 72 -3.47 -17.43 3.85
C ARG A 72 -3.52 -16.67 2.52
N LYS A 73 -3.96 -17.35 1.48
CA LYS A 73 -4.39 -16.69 0.23
C LYS A 73 -5.67 -15.88 0.48
N ALA A 74 -5.88 -14.86 -0.33
CA ALA A 74 -7.19 -14.22 -0.44
C ALA A 74 -8.23 -15.25 -0.91
N GLU A 75 -9.41 -15.18 -0.35
CA GLU A 75 -10.54 -16.02 -0.70
C GLU A 75 -11.10 -15.65 -2.07
N LYS A 76 -11.86 -16.58 -2.65
CA LYS A 76 -12.53 -16.35 -3.93
C LYS A 76 -13.45 -15.14 -3.88
N ILE A 77 -14.09 -14.85 -2.74
CA ILE A 77 -14.97 -13.70 -2.60
C ILE A 77 -14.18 -12.38 -2.51
N GLU A 78 -13.07 -12.35 -1.78
CA GLU A 78 -12.15 -11.20 -1.75
C GLU A 78 -11.66 -10.86 -3.17
N ILE A 79 -11.23 -11.88 -3.93
CA ILE A 79 -10.75 -11.70 -5.31
C ILE A 79 -11.87 -11.20 -6.24
N LYS A 80 -13.09 -11.75 -6.12
CA LYS A 80 -14.22 -11.28 -6.92
C LYS A 80 -14.59 -9.83 -6.59
N ALA A 81 -14.59 -9.46 -5.31
CA ALA A 81 -14.87 -8.11 -4.87
C ALA A 81 -13.83 -7.12 -5.41
N GLY A 82 -12.54 -7.47 -5.40
CA GLY A 82 -11.47 -6.63 -5.96
C GLY A 82 -11.53 -6.42 -7.48
N LYS A 83 -12.36 -7.19 -8.20
CA LYS A 83 -12.60 -7.02 -9.65
C LYS A 83 -13.79 -6.12 -9.96
N ILE A 84 -14.52 -5.67 -8.94
CA ILE A 84 -15.65 -4.77 -9.12
C ILE A 84 -15.09 -3.38 -9.42
N ILE A 85 -15.42 -2.85 -10.59
CA ILE A 85 -15.02 -1.52 -11.04
C ILE A 85 -16.13 -0.55 -10.65
N GLU A 86 -15.82 0.43 -9.80
CA GLU A 86 -16.77 1.50 -9.43
C GLU A 86 -16.93 2.53 -10.55
N PHE A 87 -15.83 2.93 -11.19
CA PHE A 87 -15.82 3.90 -12.29
C PHE A 87 -15.33 3.25 -13.58
N LYS A 88 -16.21 3.16 -14.58
CA LYS A 88 -15.81 2.82 -15.94
C LYS A 88 -15.04 3.99 -16.53
N LYS A 89 -13.84 3.69 -17.00
CA LYS A 89 -12.97 4.63 -17.72
C LYS A 89 -13.56 5.00 -19.07
#